data_AF-A0AAU8U001-F1
#
_entry.id   AF-A0AAU8U001-F1
#
_cell.length_a   1.000
_cell.length_b   1.000
_cell.length_c   1.000
_cell.angle_alpha   90.00
_cell.angle_beta   90.00
_cell.angle_gamma   90.00
#
_symmetry.space_group_name_H-M   'P 1'
#
loop_
_entity.id
_entity.type
_entity.pdbx_description
1 polymer ?
#
loop_
_entity_poly.entity_id
_entity_poly.type
_entity_poly.pdbx_seq_one_letter_code
_entity_poly.pdbx_strand_id
1 'polypeptide(L)'
;MKVKILTLFFALIFMVGCSTKSSGLYNLRPEIWYNHIMADIKANDLKEADKHYNQFASEHVASPLLEPTLLVMALANTDEGRYTRANELLDEYIRRYGTKEKIEYAKFLKIKANYDSFQRPNRNQNLMQYSIIEIENFLSEYPNTQYRPLLETMLIKFKLAVYHLNKNIKDLYAQKGRDVSAKIYEEKLQNSALKDANLSAPNLPWYRAFFE
;
A
#
# COMPACT_ATOMS: atom_id res chain seq x y z
N MET A 1 -20.09 28.66 52.57
CA MET A 1 -21.12 28.60 51.50
C MET A 1 -20.55 28.81 50.09
N LYS A 2 -19.59 29.74 49.90
CA LYS A 2 -19.01 30.06 48.57
C LYS A 2 -18.25 28.91 47.89
N VAL A 3 -17.53 28.07 48.64
CA VAL A 3 -16.77 26.92 48.08
C VAL A 3 -17.68 25.80 47.58
N LYS A 4 -18.83 25.56 48.22
CA LYS A 4 -19.83 24.57 47.78
C LYS A 4 -20.54 24.98 46.48
N ILE A 5 -20.68 26.28 46.24
CA ILE A 5 -21.25 26.83 44.99
C ILE A 5 -20.24 26.70 43.85
N LEU A 6 -18.94 26.88 44.13
CA LEU A 6 -17.87 26.75 43.14
C LEU A 6 -17.66 25.30 42.68
N THR A 7 -17.74 24.32 43.59
CA THR A 7 -17.68 22.89 43.22
C THR A 7 -18.91 22.42 42.46
N LEU A 8 -20.10 22.97 42.75
CA LEU A 8 -21.32 22.68 41.98
C LEU A 8 -21.24 23.23 40.55
N PHE A 9 -20.62 24.41 40.38
CA PHE A 9 -20.40 25.01 39.06
C PHE A 9 -19.36 24.23 38.23
N PHE A 10 -18.30 23.71 38.86
CA PHE A 10 -17.29 22.88 38.20
C PHE A 10 -17.85 21.51 37.77
N ALA A 11 -18.74 20.91 38.58
CA ALA A 11 -19.42 19.67 38.23
C ALA A 11 -20.40 19.82 37.04
N LEU A 12 -21.00 21.00 36.87
CA LEU A 12 -21.90 21.28 35.74
C LEU A 12 -21.17 21.34 34.39
N ILE A 13 -19.90 21.78 34.40
CA ILE A 13 -19.07 21.89 33.18
C ILE A 13 -18.69 20.50 32.63
N PHE A 14 -18.55 19.49 33.50
CA PHE A 14 -18.29 18.10 33.07
C PHE A 14 -19.48 17.40 32.41
N MET A 15 -20.69 17.98 32.50
CA MET A 15 -21.89 17.42 31.84
C MET A 15 -22.18 18.02 30.46
N VAL A 16 -21.36 18.96 29.97
CA VAL A 16 -21.42 19.44 28.58
C VAL A 16 -20.61 18.50 27.68
N GLY A 17 -20.89 17.21 27.76
CA GLY A 17 -20.50 16.23 26.76
C GLY A 17 -21.44 16.39 25.57
N CYS A 18 -21.00 17.09 24.53
CA CYS A 18 -21.75 17.20 23.28
C CYS A 18 -21.71 15.83 22.56
N SER A 19 -22.57 14.92 22.98
CA SER A 19 -22.93 13.74 22.20
C SER A 19 -23.91 14.18 21.12
N THR A 20 -23.42 14.93 20.13
CA THR A 20 -24.11 14.98 18.84
C THR A 20 -23.92 13.60 18.22
N LYS A 21 -24.80 12.65 18.56
CA LYS A 21 -25.09 11.55 17.65
C LYS A 21 -25.52 12.23 16.37
N SER A 22 -24.63 12.28 15.37
CA SER A 22 -25.08 12.55 14.02
C SER A 22 -26.19 11.52 13.78
N SER A 23 -27.38 12.00 13.43
CA SER A 23 -28.38 11.15 12.83
C SER A 23 -27.73 10.61 11.57
N GLY A 24 -27.13 9.42 11.66
CA GLY A 24 -26.41 8.82 10.55
C GLY A 24 -27.31 8.75 9.33
N LEU A 25 -26.72 8.84 8.15
CA LEU A 25 -27.41 8.47 6.92
C LEU A 25 -27.73 6.97 7.03
N TYR A 26 -28.99 6.60 6.85
CA TYR A 26 -29.45 5.21 6.93
C TYR A 26 -30.52 4.95 5.88
N ASN A 27 -30.62 3.69 5.45
CA ASN A 27 -31.65 3.19 4.53
C ASN A 27 -31.73 3.99 3.23
N LEU A 28 -30.57 4.42 2.72
CA LEU A 28 -30.47 5.10 1.44
C LEU A 28 -30.49 4.09 0.31
N ARG A 29 -30.94 4.50 -0.89
CA ARG A 29 -30.85 3.65 -2.08
C ARG A 29 -29.37 3.41 -2.47
N PRO A 30 -29.02 2.27 -3.08
CA PRO A 30 -27.65 1.96 -3.50
C PRO A 30 -26.94 3.08 -4.26
N GLU A 31 -27.64 3.77 -5.16
CA GLU A 31 -27.07 4.84 -5.98
C GLU A 31 -26.69 6.07 -5.14
N ILE A 32 -27.47 6.35 -4.09
CA ILE A 32 -27.20 7.47 -3.20
C ILE A 32 -25.99 7.15 -2.33
N TRP A 33 -25.89 5.92 -1.83
CA TRP A 33 -24.70 5.45 -1.13
C TRP A 33 -23.45 5.55 -1.99
N TYR A 34 -23.51 5.05 -3.22
CA TYR A 34 -22.43 5.17 -4.20
C TYR A 34 -22.00 6.63 -4.38
N ASN A 35 -22.95 7.54 -4.57
CA ASN A 35 -22.66 8.96 -4.78
C ASN A 35 -21.98 9.62 -3.58
N HIS A 36 -22.37 9.27 -2.34
CA HIS A 36 -21.70 9.75 -1.14
C HIS A 36 -20.24 9.27 -1.10
N ILE A 37 -20.00 7.97 -1.32
CA ILE A 37 -18.65 7.41 -1.33
C ILE A 37 -17.78 8.07 -2.40
N MET A 38 -18.31 8.28 -3.61
CA MET A 38 -17.57 8.97 -4.68
C MET A 38 -17.28 10.43 -4.34
N ALA A 39 -18.21 11.12 -3.67
CA ALA A 39 -18.00 12.49 -3.21
C ALA A 39 -16.90 12.57 -2.14
N ASP A 40 -16.88 11.63 -1.18
CA ASP A 40 -15.85 11.56 -0.15
C ASP A 40 -14.47 11.25 -0.74
N ILE A 41 -14.38 10.29 -1.67
CA ILE A 41 -13.15 9.98 -2.41
C ILE A 41 -12.65 11.22 -3.15
N LYS A 42 -13.54 11.94 -3.83
CA LYS A 42 -13.19 13.19 -4.54
C LYS A 42 -12.71 14.29 -3.58
N ALA A 43 -13.23 14.32 -2.37
CA ALA A 43 -12.80 15.23 -1.31
C ALA A 43 -11.53 14.75 -0.58
N ASN A 44 -10.97 13.61 -0.97
CA ASN A 44 -9.88 12.91 -0.29
C ASN A 44 -10.20 12.54 1.19
N ASP A 45 -11.48 12.43 1.54
CA ASP A 45 -11.92 11.93 2.84
C ASP A 45 -12.15 10.41 2.78
N LEU A 46 -11.07 9.65 2.58
CA LEU A 46 -11.13 8.19 2.48
C LEU A 46 -11.66 7.53 3.76
N LYS A 47 -11.58 8.20 4.91
CA LYS A 47 -12.11 7.68 6.16
C LYS A 47 -13.64 7.76 6.18
N GLU A 48 -14.21 8.85 5.71
CA GLU A 48 -15.66 8.96 5.55
C GLU A 48 -16.17 8.03 4.44
N ALA A 49 -15.42 7.92 3.33
CA ALA A 49 -15.70 6.96 2.27
C ALA A 49 -15.79 5.51 2.81
N ASP A 50 -14.84 5.10 3.66
CA ASP A 50 -14.86 3.79 4.33
C ASP A 50 -16.12 3.59 5.19
N LYS A 51 -16.55 4.62 5.94
CA LYS A 51 -17.77 4.55 6.76
C LYS A 51 -19.02 4.38 5.89
N HIS A 52 -19.16 5.20 4.85
CA HIS A 52 -20.29 5.11 3.94
C HIS A 52 -20.28 3.79 3.16
N TYR A 53 -19.11 3.27 2.78
CA TYR A 53 -19.00 1.93 2.18
C TYR A 53 -19.45 0.83 3.14
N ASN A 54 -19.02 0.85 4.40
CA ASN A 54 -19.44 -0.14 5.38
C ASN A 54 -20.97 -0.11 5.60
N GLN A 55 -21.56 1.09 5.66
CA GLN A 55 -23.01 1.23 5.76
C GLN A 55 -23.70 0.70 4.49
N PHE A 56 -23.21 1.09 3.32
CA PHE A 56 -23.72 0.61 2.03
C PHE A 56 -23.66 -0.92 1.90
N ALA A 57 -22.51 -1.52 2.21
CA ALA A 57 -22.27 -2.96 2.13
C ALA A 57 -23.12 -3.75 3.13
N SER A 58 -23.45 -3.18 4.28
CA SER A 58 -24.31 -3.82 5.28
C SER A 58 -25.80 -3.73 4.93
N GLU A 59 -26.26 -2.60 4.38
CA GLU A 59 -27.66 -2.41 3.98
C GLU A 59 -28.00 -3.12 2.67
N HIS A 60 -27.07 -3.16 1.72
CA HIS A 60 -27.33 -3.60 0.34
C HIS A 60 -26.34 -4.67 -0.13
N VAL A 61 -26.20 -5.74 0.65
CA VAL A 61 -25.19 -6.82 0.46
C VAL A 61 -25.13 -7.39 -0.97
N ALA A 62 -26.26 -7.43 -1.68
CA ALA A 62 -26.39 -7.97 -3.03
C ALA A 62 -26.33 -6.91 -4.15
N SER A 63 -26.03 -5.64 -3.82
CA SER A 63 -26.02 -4.57 -4.82
C SER A 63 -24.89 -4.76 -5.83
N PRO A 64 -25.16 -4.63 -7.14
CA PRO A 64 -24.13 -4.69 -8.17
C PRO A 64 -23.15 -3.51 -8.11
N LEU A 65 -23.49 -2.42 -7.39
CA LEU A 65 -22.60 -1.28 -7.21
C LEU A 65 -21.50 -1.52 -6.18
N LEU A 66 -21.61 -2.55 -5.33
CA LEU A 66 -20.58 -2.84 -4.34
C LEU A 66 -19.24 -3.23 -4.97
N GLU A 67 -19.28 -4.05 -6.02
CA GLU A 67 -18.08 -4.47 -6.73
C GLU A 67 -17.26 -3.29 -7.28
N PRO A 68 -17.80 -2.41 -8.13
CA PRO A 68 -17.05 -1.27 -8.65
C PRO A 68 -16.68 -0.27 -7.55
N THR A 69 -17.51 -0.10 -6.51
CA THR A 69 -17.17 0.78 -5.37
C THR A 69 -15.93 0.30 -4.65
N LEU A 70 -15.87 -1.01 -4.34
CA LEU A 70 -14.74 -1.61 -3.63
C LEU A 70 -13.44 -1.46 -4.42
N LEU A 71 -13.49 -1.67 -5.75
CA LEU A 71 -12.35 -1.49 -6.63
C LEU A 71 -11.89 -0.02 -6.69
N VAL A 72 -12.81 0.93 -6.81
CA VAL A 72 -12.48 2.38 -6.80
C VAL A 72 -11.87 2.79 -5.46
N MET A 73 -12.39 2.27 -4.34
CA MET A 73 -11.79 2.52 -3.02
C MET A 73 -10.37 2.00 -2.90
N ALA A 74 -10.08 0.81 -3.45
CA ALA A 74 -8.73 0.25 -3.46
C ALA A 74 -7.76 1.15 -4.25
N LEU A 75 -8.18 1.65 -5.41
CA LEU A 75 -7.40 2.57 -6.23
C LEU A 75 -7.18 3.91 -5.52
N ALA A 76 -8.22 4.50 -4.94
CA ALA A 76 -8.12 5.75 -4.19
C ALA A 76 -7.18 5.63 -2.98
N ASN A 77 -7.23 4.52 -2.24
CA ASN A 77 -6.27 4.27 -1.16
C ASN A 77 -4.83 4.09 -1.67
N THR A 78 -4.65 3.52 -2.86
CA THR A 78 -3.32 3.40 -3.48
C THR A 78 -2.76 4.78 -3.83
N ASP A 79 -3.57 5.63 -4.46
CA ASP A 79 -3.17 6.98 -4.88
C ASP A 79 -2.78 7.86 -3.68
N GLU A 80 -3.45 7.68 -2.54
CA GLU A 80 -3.15 8.37 -1.28
C GLU A 80 -2.05 7.68 -0.43
N GLY A 81 -1.38 6.67 -0.98
CA GLY A 81 -0.29 5.96 -0.30
C GLY A 81 -0.72 5.09 0.88
N ARG A 82 -2.01 4.81 1.04
CA ARG A 82 -2.58 3.90 2.04
C ARG A 82 -2.55 2.45 1.55
N TYR A 83 -1.35 1.98 1.17
CA TYR A 83 -1.16 0.70 0.48
C TYR A 83 -1.65 -0.52 1.28
N THR A 84 -1.54 -0.52 2.61
CA THR A 84 -2.11 -1.59 3.45
C THR A 84 -3.62 -1.69 3.27
N ARG A 85 -4.32 -0.55 3.33
CA ARG A 85 -5.78 -0.50 3.16
C ARG A 85 -6.18 -0.88 1.74
N ALA A 86 -5.44 -0.43 0.73
CA ALA A 86 -5.65 -0.83 -0.66
C ALA A 86 -5.54 -2.35 -0.83
N ASN A 87 -4.52 -2.98 -0.26
CA ASN A 87 -4.34 -4.43 -0.30
C ASN A 87 -5.48 -5.19 0.40
N GLU A 88 -5.95 -4.72 1.56
CA GLU A 88 -7.12 -5.30 2.25
C GLU A 88 -8.39 -5.26 1.40
N LEU A 89 -8.64 -4.13 0.72
CA LEU A 89 -9.79 -3.95 -0.17
C LEU A 89 -9.68 -4.85 -1.42
N LEU A 90 -8.48 -5.00 -1.98
CA LEU A 90 -8.23 -5.93 -3.10
C LEU A 90 -8.39 -7.39 -2.69
N ASP A 91 -7.99 -7.75 -1.46
CA ASP A 91 -8.23 -9.09 -0.92
C ASP A 91 -9.72 -9.35 -0.69
N GLU A 92 -10.49 -8.35 -0.24
CA GLU A 92 -11.94 -8.43 -0.19
C GLU A 92 -12.53 -8.60 -1.60
N TYR A 93 -12.05 -7.83 -2.58
CA TYR A 93 -12.50 -7.90 -3.97
C TYR A 93 -12.30 -9.31 -4.56
N ILE A 94 -11.11 -9.89 -4.36
CA ILE A 94 -10.80 -11.26 -4.79
C ILE A 94 -11.74 -12.26 -4.12
N ARG A 95 -11.96 -12.16 -2.81
CA ARG A 95 -12.83 -13.09 -2.07
C ARG A 95 -14.28 -13.03 -2.51
N ARG A 96 -14.80 -11.82 -2.80
CA ARG A 96 -16.23 -11.61 -3.07
C ARG A 96 -16.60 -11.73 -4.54
N TYR A 97 -15.73 -11.28 -5.44
CA TYR A 97 -16.05 -11.07 -6.86
C TYR A 97 -15.10 -11.78 -7.82
N GLY A 98 -14.20 -12.62 -7.31
CA GLY A 98 -13.15 -13.26 -8.10
C GLY A 98 -13.65 -14.15 -9.22
N THR A 99 -13.47 -13.70 -10.46
CA THR A 99 -13.33 -14.57 -11.66
C THR A 99 -11.85 -14.67 -12.03
N LYS A 100 -11.48 -15.54 -12.97
CA LYS A 100 -10.09 -15.68 -13.40
C LYS A 100 -9.46 -14.34 -13.78
N GLU A 101 -10.16 -13.55 -14.59
CA GLU A 101 -9.70 -12.25 -15.10
C GLU A 101 -9.65 -11.20 -13.99
N LYS A 102 -10.65 -11.20 -13.10
CA LYS A 102 -10.73 -10.25 -11.98
C LYS A 102 -9.66 -10.52 -10.93
N ILE A 103 -9.37 -11.79 -10.64
CA ILE A 103 -8.29 -12.19 -9.73
C ILE A 103 -6.94 -11.78 -10.31
N GLU A 104 -6.71 -12.05 -11.60
CA GLU A 104 -5.49 -11.61 -12.28
C GLU A 104 -5.30 -10.09 -12.17
N TYR A 105 -6.34 -9.31 -12.46
CA TYR A 105 -6.27 -7.85 -12.37
C TYR A 105 -6.03 -7.36 -10.93
N ALA A 106 -6.76 -7.91 -9.95
CA ALA A 106 -6.61 -7.52 -8.56
C ALA A 106 -5.21 -7.87 -8.01
N LYS A 107 -4.68 -9.05 -8.34
CA LYS A 107 -3.29 -9.44 -8.00
C LYS A 107 -2.28 -8.48 -8.65
N PHE A 108 -2.49 -8.09 -9.91
CA PHE A 108 -1.66 -7.06 -10.57
C PHE A 108 -1.71 -5.72 -9.82
N LEU A 109 -2.89 -5.26 -9.39
CA LEU A 109 -3.04 -4.03 -8.61
C LEU A 109 -2.32 -4.12 -7.25
N LYS A 110 -2.36 -5.26 -6.58
CA LYS A 110 -1.61 -5.49 -5.33
C LYS A 110 -0.10 -5.35 -5.54
N ILE A 111 0.43 -5.99 -6.59
CA ILE A 111 1.85 -5.86 -6.96
C ILE A 111 2.20 -4.39 -7.23
N LYS A 112 1.37 -3.68 -7.98
CA LYS A 112 1.57 -2.26 -8.28
C LYS A 112 1.56 -1.42 -7.00
N ALA A 113 0.59 -1.62 -6.10
CA ALA A 113 0.51 -0.91 -4.81
C ALA A 113 1.74 -1.20 -3.94
N ASN A 114 2.20 -2.45 -3.90
CA ASN A 114 3.43 -2.82 -3.20
C ASN A 114 4.66 -2.11 -3.81
N TYR A 115 4.75 -2.04 -5.14
CA TYR A 115 5.80 -1.28 -5.84
C TYR A 115 5.77 0.21 -5.52
N ASP A 116 4.60 0.84 -5.54
CA ASP A 116 4.42 2.26 -5.24
C ASP A 116 4.73 2.60 -3.76
N SER A 117 4.65 1.60 -2.87
CA SER A 117 5.04 1.75 -1.46
C SER A 117 6.54 1.98 -1.23
N PHE A 118 7.39 1.69 -2.23
CA PHE A 118 8.83 1.92 -2.15
C PHE A 118 9.21 3.37 -2.42
N GLN A 119 8.89 4.27 -1.48
CA GLN A 119 9.41 5.64 -1.53
C GLN A 119 10.92 5.73 -1.24
N ARG A 120 11.49 4.70 -0.57
CA ARG A 120 12.92 4.63 -0.19
C ARG A 120 13.46 3.21 -0.37
N PRO A 121 14.09 2.88 -1.53
CA PRO A 121 14.51 1.51 -1.88
C PRO A 121 15.45 0.86 -0.85
N ASN A 122 16.38 1.64 -0.28
CA ASN A 122 17.42 1.12 0.61
C ASN A 122 16.94 0.73 2.02
N ARG A 123 15.67 0.94 2.37
CA ARG A 123 15.18 0.79 3.76
C ARG A 123 14.41 -0.49 4.04
N ASN A 124 13.91 -1.18 3.01
CA ASN A 124 13.11 -2.39 3.21
C ASN A 124 13.54 -3.53 2.28
N GLN A 125 14.64 -4.18 2.64
CA GLN A 125 15.18 -5.32 1.90
C GLN A 125 14.19 -6.49 1.82
N ASN A 126 13.46 -6.75 2.89
CA ASN A 126 12.48 -7.85 2.93
C ASN A 126 11.35 -7.63 1.93
N LEU A 127 10.77 -6.42 1.90
CA LEU A 127 9.72 -6.11 0.94
C LEU A 127 10.23 -6.23 -0.49
N MET A 128 11.47 -5.79 -0.80
CA MET A 128 12.01 -5.91 -2.16
C MET A 128 12.10 -7.37 -2.62
N GLN A 129 12.63 -8.25 -1.75
CA GLN A 129 12.73 -9.67 -2.06
C GLN A 129 11.34 -10.31 -2.21
N TYR A 130 10.41 -9.96 -1.33
CA TYR A 130 9.03 -10.41 -1.41
C TYR A 130 8.38 -9.98 -2.74
N SER A 131 8.52 -8.71 -3.14
CA SER A 131 7.97 -8.21 -4.40
C SER A 131 8.58 -8.86 -5.64
N ILE A 132 9.88 -9.19 -5.63
CA ILE A 132 10.51 -9.97 -6.71
C ILE A 132 9.82 -11.32 -6.85
N ILE A 133 9.68 -12.05 -5.74
CA ILE A 133 9.04 -13.38 -5.71
C ILE A 133 7.57 -13.29 -6.14
N GLU A 134 6.85 -12.27 -5.66
CA GLU A 134 5.44 -12.04 -6.01
C GLU A 134 5.26 -11.81 -7.52
N ILE A 135 6.11 -10.97 -8.14
CA ILE A 135 6.07 -10.72 -9.58
C ILE A 135 6.45 -11.97 -10.38
N GLU A 136 7.50 -12.70 -9.99
CA GLU A 136 7.91 -13.92 -10.69
C GLU A 136 6.83 -15.00 -10.64
N ASN A 137 6.21 -15.18 -9.48
CA ASN A 137 5.08 -16.10 -9.32
C ASN A 137 3.88 -15.67 -10.18
N PHE A 138 3.55 -14.38 -10.22
CA PHE A 138 2.48 -13.87 -11.06
C PHE A 138 2.75 -14.11 -12.54
N LEU A 139 3.96 -13.83 -13.03
CA LEU A 139 4.33 -14.03 -14.44
C LEU A 139 4.36 -15.52 -14.84
N SER A 140 4.61 -16.41 -13.88
CA SER A 140 4.52 -17.86 -14.05
C SER A 140 3.06 -18.34 -14.07
N GLU A 141 2.23 -17.82 -13.18
CA GLU A 141 0.79 -18.16 -13.08
C GLU A 141 -0.01 -17.62 -14.29
N TYR A 142 0.34 -16.42 -14.78
CA TYR A 142 -0.35 -15.72 -15.87
C TYR A 142 0.62 -15.42 -17.04
N PRO A 143 1.08 -16.44 -17.79
CA PRO A 143 2.11 -16.26 -18.81
C PRO A 143 1.68 -15.34 -19.97
N ASN A 144 0.38 -15.21 -20.24
CA ASN A 144 -0.15 -14.36 -21.31
C ASN A 144 -0.79 -13.06 -20.78
N THR A 145 -0.45 -12.64 -19.56
CA THR A 145 -1.00 -11.43 -18.95
C THR A 145 -0.67 -10.18 -19.76
N GLN A 146 -1.66 -9.31 -19.94
CA GLN A 146 -1.49 -8.01 -20.60
C GLN A 146 -0.59 -7.05 -19.79
N TYR A 147 -0.44 -7.29 -18.48
CA TYR A 147 0.33 -6.42 -17.58
C TYR A 147 1.84 -6.72 -17.60
N ARG A 148 2.27 -7.72 -18.36
CA ARG A 148 3.66 -8.22 -18.41
C ARG A 148 4.71 -7.12 -18.57
N PRO A 149 4.59 -6.15 -19.51
CA PRO A 149 5.64 -5.14 -19.70
C PRO A 149 5.90 -4.29 -18.45
N LEU A 150 4.84 -3.92 -17.73
CA LEU A 150 4.96 -3.15 -16.49
C LEU A 150 5.53 -4.00 -15.36
N LEU A 151 5.06 -5.26 -15.23
CA LEU A 151 5.57 -6.21 -14.23
C LEU A 151 7.06 -6.49 -14.40
N GLU A 152 7.50 -6.76 -15.63
CA GLU A 152 8.93 -6.97 -15.94
C GLU A 152 9.76 -5.71 -15.68
N THR A 153 9.20 -4.53 -15.96
CA THR A 153 9.83 -3.24 -15.62
C THR A 153 9.97 -3.05 -14.10
N MET A 154 8.96 -3.41 -13.31
CA MET A 154 9.04 -3.36 -11.84
C MET A 154 10.05 -4.40 -11.33
N LEU A 155 10.03 -5.61 -11.88
CA LEU A 155 10.95 -6.70 -11.53
C LEU A 155 12.41 -6.32 -11.75
N ILE A 156 12.75 -5.77 -12.92
CA ILE A 156 14.13 -5.36 -13.21
C ILE A 156 14.58 -4.24 -12.27
N LYS A 157 13.70 -3.28 -11.95
CA LYS A 157 14.00 -2.21 -10.99
C LYS A 157 14.28 -2.76 -9.59
N PHE A 158 13.50 -3.73 -9.11
CA PHE A 158 13.80 -4.38 -7.83
C PHE A 158 15.11 -5.17 -7.86
N LYS A 159 15.37 -5.93 -8.94
CA LYS A 159 16.64 -6.67 -9.09
C LYS A 159 17.85 -5.73 -9.09
N LEU A 160 17.74 -4.59 -9.76
CA LEU A 160 18.76 -3.53 -9.74
C LEU A 160 18.94 -2.95 -8.34
N ALA A 161 17.85 -2.65 -7.62
CA ALA A 161 17.91 -2.13 -6.26
C ALA A 161 18.60 -3.13 -5.30
N VAL A 162 18.26 -4.42 -5.39
CA VAL A 162 18.91 -5.49 -4.61
C VAL A 162 20.40 -5.62 -4.96
N TYR A 163 20.74 -5.54 -6.25
CA TYR A 163 22.14 -5.58 -6.69
C TYR A 163 22.94 -4.40 -6.10
N HIS A 164 22.42 -3.18 -6.21
CA HIS A 164 23.04 -2.00 -5.63
C HIS A 164 23.17 -2.07 -4.10
N LEU A 165 22.11 -2.54 -3.41
CA LEU A 165 22.16 -2.75 -1.96
C LEU A 165 23.25 -3.75 -1.56
N ASN A 166 23.34 -4.89 -2.25
CA ASN A 166 24.38 -5.88 -1.96
C ASN A 166 25.79 -5.32 -2.18
N LYS A 167 25.98 -4.47 -3.21
CA LYS A 167 27.24 -3.77 -3.46
C LYS A 167 27.59 -2.82 -2.31
N ASN A 168 26.65 -1.99 -1.87
CA ASN A 168 26.86 -1.09 -0.74
C ASN A 168 27.20 -1.84 0.55
N ILE A 169 26.52 -2.96 0.82
CA ILE A 169 26.80 -3.79 2.00
C ILE A 169 28.20 -4.41 1.92
N LYS A 170 28.60 -4.91 0.74
CA LYS A 170 29.96 -5.42 0.52
C LYS A 170 31.00 -4.34 0.83
N ASP A 171 30.85 -3.17 0.22
CA ASP A 171 31.81 -2.07 0.35
C ASP A 171 31.91 -1.59 1.80
N LEU A 172 30.78 -1.52 2.51
CA LEU A 172 30.74 -1.23 3.95
C LEU A 172 31.51 -2.26 4.78
N TYR A 173 31.32 -3.56 4.52
CA TYR A 173 32.04 -4.60 5.24
C TYR A 173 33.55 -4.55 4.99
N ALA A 174 33.97 -4.32 3.74
CA ALA A 174 35.38 -4.16 3.40
C ALA A 174 36.00 -2.96 4.14
N GLN A 175 35.32 -1.81 4.15
CA GLN A 175 35.78 -0.62 4.90
C GLN A 175 35.90 -0.84 6.41
N LYS A 176 35.10 -1.74 6.97
CA LYS A 176 35.14 -2.10 8.41
C LYS A 176 36.13 -3.24 8.72
N GLY A 177 36.90 -3.72 7.73
CA GLY A 177 37.83 -4.84 7.90
C GLY A 177 37.13 -6.18 8.16
N ARG A 178 35.88 -6.35 7.68
CA ARG A 178 35.07 -7.56 7.85
C ARG A 178 35.07 -8.40 6.57
N ASP A 179 36.24 -8.88 6.18
CA ASP A 179 36.47 -9.50 4.86
C ASP A 179 35.63 -10.76 4.60
N VAL A 180 35.40 -11.59 5.63
CA VAL A 180 34.53 -12.78 5.51
C VAL A 180 33.10 -12.38 5.14
N SER A 181 32.57 -11.33 5.78
CA SER A 181 31.23 -10.81 5.47
C SER A 181 31.20 -10.15 4.10
N ALA A 182 32.23 -9.39 3.73
CA ALA A 182 32.33 -8.79 2.40
C ALA A 182 32.31 -9.87 1.30
N LYS A 183 33.03 -10.98 1.49
CA LYS A 183 33.06 -12.09 0.54
C LYS A 183 31.69 -12.72 0.28
N ILE A 184 30.86 -12.88 1.32
CA ILE A 184 29.47 -13.37 1.17
C ILE A 184 28.66 -12.48 0.22
N TYR A 185 28.82 -11.15 0.31
CA TYR A 185 28.10 -10.23 -0.58
C TYR A 185 28.73 -10.12 -1.96
N GLU A 186 30.04 -10.28 -2.08
CA GLU A 186 30.70 -10.45 -3.39
C GLU A 186 30.15 -11.67 -4.13
N GLU A 187 30.04 -12.83 -3.47
CA GLU A 187 29.44 -14.03 -4.05
C GLU A 187 27.99 -13.81 -4.51
N LYS A 188 27.19 -13.05 -3.75
CA LYS A 188 25.83 -12.66 -4.17
C LYS A 188 25.81 -11.80 -5.43
N LEU A 189 26.77 -10.89 -5.59
CA LEU A 189 26.90 -10.06 -6.80
C LEU A 189 27.33 -10.91 -7.99
N GLN A 190 28.29 -11.82 -7.79
CA GLN A 190 28.79 -12.72 -8.83
C GLN A 190 27.74 -13.74 -9.30
N ASN A 191 26.84 -14.15 -8.42
CA ASN A 191 25.73 -15.04 -8.75
C ASN A 191 24.51 -14.31 -9.32
N SER A 192 24.52 -12.97 -9.39
CA SER A 192 23.42 -12.19 -9.94
C SER A 192 23.37 -12.28 -11.46
N ALA A 193 22.16 -12.36 -12.02
CA ALA A 193 21.93 -12.20 -13.46
C ALA A 193 22.38 -10.83 -14.01
N LEU A 194 22.62 -9.86 -13.12
CA LEU A 194 23.04 -8.49 -13.48
C LEU A 194 24.56 -8.28 -13.41
N LYS A 195 25.36 -9.30 -13.12
CA LYS A 195 26.81 -9.15 -12.87
C LYS A 195 27.57 -8.52 -14.05
N ASP A 196 27.21 -8.90 -15.29
CA ASP A 196 27.85 -8.46 -16.53
C ASP A 196 27.06 -7.34 -17.22
N ALA A 197 26.00 -6.84 -16.58
CA ALA A 197 25.17 -5.79 -17.16
C ALA A 197 25.91 -4.44 -17.09
N ASN A 198 25.71 -3.60 -18.11
CA ASN A 198 26.19 -2.22 -18.08
C ASN A 198 25.26 -1.38 -17.19
N LEU A 199 25.61 -1.25 -15.91
CA LEU A 199 24.79 -0.60 -14.89
C LEU A 199 25.26 0.84 -14.62
N SER A 200 24.34 1.79 -14.68
CA SER A 200 24.55 3.14 -14.15
C SER A 200 24.16 3.19 -12.67
N ALA A 201 24.99 3.82 -11.84
CA ALA A 201 24.61 4.07 -10.44
C ALA A 201 23.34 4.94 -10.35
N PRO A 202 22.47 4.70 -9.34
CA PRO A 202 21.31 5.54 -9.12
C PRO A 202 21.73 6.97 -8.77
N ASN A 203 21.06 7.96 -9.35
CA ASN A 203 21.30 9.37 -9.02
C ASN A 203 20.69 9.68 -7.64
N LEU A 204 21.54 9.86 -6.64
CA LEU A 204 21.16 10.25 -5.29
C LEU A 204 21.27 11.78 -5.14
N PRO A 205 20.16 12.48 -4.85
CA PRO A 205 20.23 13.90 -4.52
C PRO A 205 21.15 14.13 -3.31
N TRP A 206 21.98 15.17 -3.36
CA TRP A 206 23.00 15.46 -2.35
C TRP A 206 22.44 15.51 -0.91
N TYR A 207 21.21 16.00 -0.73
CA TYR A 207 20.55 16.09 0.57
C TYR A 207 20.07 14.74 1.13
N ARG A 208 19.99 13.70 0.29
CA ARG A 208 19.67 12.32 0.71
C ARG A 208 20.91 11.49 1.02
N ALA A 209 22.08 11.87 0.48
CA ALA A 209 23.32 11.10 0.63
C ALA A 209 23.78 10.92 2.08
N PHE A 210 23.35 11.79 3.02
CA PHE A 210 23.65 11.62 4.44
C PHE A 210 22.77 10.56 5.14
N PHE A 211 21.65 10.17 4.53
CA PHE A 211 20.62 9.29 5.11
C PHE A 211 20.49 7.94 4.39
N GLU A 212 21.29 7.70 3.37
CA GLU A 212 21.35 6.51 2.51
C GLU A 212 22.79 6.03 2.37
#